data_AF-A0A2W6S5I5-F1
#
_entry.id   AF-A0A2W6S5I5-F1
#
_cell.length_a   1.000
_cell.length_b   1.000
_cell.length_c   1.000
_cell.angle_alpha   90.00
_cell.angle_beta   90.00
_cell.angle_gamma   90.00
#
_symmetry.space_group_name_H-M   'P 1'
#
loop_
_entity.id
_entity.type
_entity.pdbx_description
1 polymer ?
#
loop_
_entity_poly.entity_id
_entity_poly.type
_entity_poly.pdbx_seq_one_letter_code
_entity_poly.pdbx_strand_id
1 'polypeptide(L)'
;MEKKEMLYEGKAKQVFATDNPDQVIVRFKDDATAFNAQKRGSVDLKGEMNNAITTLIFEYLNEKGIKTHFIKQLNEREQLV
;
A
#
# COMPACT_ATOMS: atom_id res chain seq x y z
N MET A 1 -11.79 1.32 -13.06
CA MET A 1 -10.58 0.73 -12.47
C MET A 1 -10.96 -0.63 -11.96
N GLU A 2 -10.39 -1.64 -12.59
CA GLU A 2 -10.63 -3.04 -12.30
C GLU A 2 -9.36 -3.61 -11.67
N LYS A 3 -9.48 -4.21 -10.48
CA LYS A 3 -8.37 -4.91 -9.83
C LYS A 3 -8.20 -6.27 -10.50
N LYS A 4 -6.98 -6.56 -10.98
CA LYS A 4 -6.66 -7.82 -11.66
C LYS A 4 -5.75 -8.71 -10.79
N GLU A 5 -4.95 -9.54 -11.43
CA GLU A 5 -4.08 -10.53 -10.77
C GLU A 5 -3.08 -9.88 -9.82
N MET A 6 -2.69 -10.65 -8.79
CA MET A 6 -1.59 -10.26 -7.91
C MET A 6 -0.26 -10.44 -8.64
N LEU A 7 0.50 -9.36 -8.77
CA LEU A 7 1.81 -9.35 -9.40
C LEU A 7 2.92 -9.77 -8.44
N TYR A 8 2.80 -9.36 -7.17
CA TYR A 8 3.84 -9.54 -6.18
C TYR A 8 3.29 -9.50 -4.76
N GLU A 9 3.85 -10.31 -3.88
CA GLU A 9 3.61 -10.24 -2.44
C GLU A 9 4.92 -10.09 -1.67
N GLY A 10 5.02 -9.00 -0.92
CA GLY A 10 6.11 -8.74 0.00
C GLY A 10 5.73 -9.03 1.46
N LYS A 11 6.65 -8.68 2.37
CA LYS A 11 6.46 -8.88 3.82
C LYS A 11 5.26 -8.12 4.39
N ALA A 12 4.95 -6.94 3.85
CA ALA A 12 3.92 -6.04 4.41
C ALA A 12 2.86 -5.59 3.40
N LYS A 13 3.04 -5.85 2.10
CA LYS A 13 2.18 -5.34 1.03
C LYS A 13 1.99 -6.39 -0.06
N GLN A 14 0.82 -6.37 -0.68
CA GLN A 14 0.52 -7.10 -1.92
C GLN A 14 0.31 -6.07 -3.04
N VAL A 15 0.76 -6.40 -4.25
CA VAL A 15 0.65 -5.55 -5.44
C VAL A 15 -0.20 -6.27 -6.47
N PHE A 16 -1.23 -5.61 -6.97
CA PHE A 16 -2.16 -6.13 -7.96
C PHE A 16 -2.14 -5.27 -9.22
N ALA A 17 -2.24 -5.91 -10.38
CA ALA A 17 -2.41 -5.24 -11.65
C ALA A 17 -3.77 -4.53 -11.74
N THR A 18 -3.88 -3.60 -12.68
CA THR A 18 -5.17 -2.95 -13.02
C THR A 18 -5.48 -3.06 -14.51
N ASP A 19 -6.63 -2.51 -14.92
CA ASP A 19 -6.97 -2.26 -16.32
C ASP A 19 -6.02 -1.27 -17.01
N ASN A 20 -5.32 -0.40 -16.26
CA ASN A 20 -4.29 0.49 -16.78
C ASN A 20 -2.88 -0.10 -16.53
N PRO A 21 -2.06 -0.35 -17.57
CA PRO A 21 -0.73 -0.94 -17.41
C PRO A 21 0.26 -0.06 -16.64
N ASP A 22 0.01 1.24 -16.53
CA ASP A 22 0.86 2.19 -15.81
C ASP A 22 0.45 2.38 -14.34
N GLN A 23 -0.52 1.59 -13.84
CA GLN A 23 -1.06 1.70 -12.48
C GLN A 23 -1.20 0.35 -11.80
N VAL A 24 -0.96 0.34 -10.49
CA VAL A 24 -1.10 -0.83 -9.63
C VAL A 24 -1.92 -0.52 -8.37
N ILE A 25 -2.56 -1.56 -7.83
CA ILE A 25 -3.20 -1.47 -6.52
C ILE A 25 -2.26 -2.06 -5.47
N VAL A 26 -1.92 -1.26 -4.48
CA VAL A 26 -1.11 -1.69 -3.33
C VAL A 26 -2.03 -1.93 -2.14
N ARG A 27 -2.06 -3.17 -1.64
CA ARG A 27 -2.81 -3.57 -0.43
C ARG A 27 -1.88 -3.74 0.75
N PHE A 28 -2.19 -3.10 1.87
CA PHE A 28 -1.42 -3.18 3.12
C PHE A 28 -1.86 -4.36 3.99
N LYS A 29 -0.90 -5.14 4.47
CA LYS A 29 -1.11 -6.32 5.33
C LYS A 29 -0.90 -6.00 6.81
N ASP A 30 -1.57 -6.79 7.64
CA ASP A 30 -1.40 -6.79 9.11
C ASP A 30 -0.14 -7.54 9.55
N ASP A 31 0.54 -8.21 8.62
CA ASP A 31 1.81 -8.86 8.84
C ASP A 31 2.87 -7.87 9.35
N ALA A 32 3.49 -8.23 10.47
CA ALA A 32 4.63 -7.56 11.05
C ALA A 32 5.84 -8.50 11.02
N THR A 33 6.97 -7.96 10.59
CA THR A 33 8.24 -8.69 10.61
C THR A 33 9.32 -7.84 11.26
N ALA A 34 10.16 -8.44 12.08
CA ALA A 34 11.34 -7.81 12.66
C ALA A 34 12.56 -8.73 12.50
N PHE A 35 13.77 -8.18 12.69
CA PHE A 35 15.04 -8.91 12.59
C PHE A 35 15.16 -9.72 11.28
N ASN A 36 15.00 -9.05 10.13
CA ASN A 36 15.02 -9.70 8.81
C ASN A 36 14.02 -10.88 8.66
N ALA A 37 12.84 -10.73 9.25
CA ALA A 37 11.77 -11.74 9.28
C ALA A 37 12.09 -13.00 10.10
N GLN A 38 13.09 -12.95 10.99
CA GLN A 38 13.27 -13.96 12.04
C GLN A 38 12.15 -13.89 13.09
N LYS A 39 11.59 -12.70 13.32
CA LYS A 39 10.36 -12.52 14.11
C LYS A 39 9.22 -12.15 13.18
N ARG A 40 8.11 -12.90 13.24
CA ARG A 40 6.91 -12.69 12.45
C ARG A 40 5.68 -12.76 13.34
N GLY A 41 4.66 -11.99 13.00
CA GLY A 41 3.37 -11.99 13.67
C GLY A 41 2.38 -11.16 12.88
N SER A 42 1.15 -11.11 13.36
CA SER A 42 0.13 -10.18 12.86
C SER A 42 -0.13 -9.13 13.94
N VAL A 43 -0.36 -7.89 13.52
CA VAL A 43 -0.82 -6.81 14.39
C VAL A 43 -2.14 -6.34 13.82
N ASP A 44 -3.22 -6.48 14.60
CA ASP A 44 -4.56 -6.13 14.15
C ASP A 44 -4.63 -4.67 13.69
N LEU A 45 -5.39 -4.42 12.62
CA LEU A 45 -5.57 -3.12 11.98
C LEU A 45 -4.28 -2.42 11.48
N LYS A 46 -3.11 -3.06 11.55
CA LYS A 46 -1.84 -2.45 11.12
C LYS A 46 -1.86 -2.02 9.66
N GLY A 47 -2.48 -2.80 8.78
CA GLY A 47 -2.60 -2.51 7.36
C GLY A 47 -3.42 -1.24 7.13
N GLU A 48 -4.53 -1.09 7.84
CA GLU A 48 -5.42 0.08 7.76
C GLU A 48 -4.71 1.34 8.27
N MET A 49 -4.09 1.25 9.44
CA MET A 49 -3.35 2.39 10.01
C MET A 49 -2.21 2.83 9.08
N ASN A 50 -1.43 1.88 8.54
CA ASN A 50 -0.33 2.22 7.65
C ASN A 50 -0.83 2.82 6.33
N ASN A 51 -1.94 2.32 5.79
CA ASN A 51 -2.54 2.88 4.60
C ASN A 51 -2.98 4.33 4.83
N ALA A 52 -3.71 4.60 5.92
CA ALA A 52 -4.14 5.95 6.28
C ALA A 52 -2.98 6.92 6.53
N ILE A 53 -1.97 6.50 7.30
CA ILE A 53 -0.76 7.31 7.54
C ILE A 53 -0.03 7.60 6.23
N THR A 54 0.10 6.60 5.36
CA THR A 54 0.78 6.74 4.07
C THR A 54 0.03 7.72 3.15
N THR A 55 -1.31 7.64 3.10
CA THR A 55 -2.15 8.60 2.38
C THR A 55 -1.86 10.03 2.85
N LEU A 56 -1.95 10.28 4.16
CA LEU A 56 -1.73 11.61 4.74
C LEU A 56 -0.34 12.18 4.39
N ILE A 57 0.70 11.35 4.46
CA ILE A 57 2.07 11.76 4.12
C ILE A 57 2.19 12.08 2.63
N PHE A 58 1.66 11.23 1.74
CA PHE A 58 1.81 11.46 0.31
C PHE A 58 0.97 12.63 -0.21
N GLU A 59 -0.23 12.83 0.33
CA GLU A 59 -1.04 14.03 0.05
C GLU A 59 -0.28 15.29 0.46
N TYR A 60 0.27 15.33 1.68
CA TYR A 60 1.10 16.44 2.15
C TYR A 60 2.32 16.70 1.25
N LEU A 61 3.04 15.66 0.83
CA LEU A 61 4.19 15.81 -0.07
C LEU A 61 3.77 16.35 -1.44
N ASN A 62 2.67 15.84 -2.00
CA ASN A 62 2.13 16.31 -3.27
C ASN A 62 1.69 17.78 -3.19
N GLU A 63 1.07 18.20 -2.08
CA GLU A 63 0.71 19.61 -1.82
C GLU A 63 1.94 20.53 -1.76
N LYS A 64 3.10 20.01 -1.32
CA LYS A 64 4.38 20.73 -1.34
C LYS A 64 5.11 20.66 -2.70
N GLY A 65 4.49 20.07 -3.72
CA GLY A 65 5.06 19.93 -5.06
C GLY A 65 6.12 18.84 -5.18
N ILE A 66 6.27 17.98 -4.16
CA ILE A 66 7.17 16.82 -4.20
C ILE A 66 6.43 15.69 -4.92
N LYS A 67 6.92 15.28 -6.08
CA LYS A 67 6.30 14.22 -6.88
C LYS A 67 6.43 12.87 -6.17
N THR A 68 5.30 12.17 -6.05
CA THR A 68 5.23 10.82 -5.48
C THR A 68 4.47 9.91 -6.44
N HIS A 69 4.62 8.60 -6.26
CA HIS A 69 3.83 7.60 -6.99
C HIS A 69 2.36 7.50 -6.53
N PHE A 70 1.98 8.10 -5.40
CA PHE A 70 0.62 7.98 -4.88
C PHE A 70 -0.38 8.72 -5.77
N ILE A 71 -1.42 8.01 -6.22
CA ILE A 71 -2.50 8.58 -7.04
C ILE A 71 -3.72 8.87 -6.17
N LYS A 72 -4.24 7.87 -5.44
CA LYS A 72 -5.37 8.03 -4.50
C LYS A 72 -5.53 6.84 -3.56
N GLN A 73 -6.18 7.07 -2.43
CA GLN A 73 -6.69 5.99 -1.58
C GLN A 73 -7.96 5.39 -2.20
N LEU A 74 -8.09 4.06 -2.14
CA LEU A 74 -9.25 3.34 -2.69
C LEU A 74 -10.21 2.86 -1.60
N ASN A 75 -9.67 2.38 -0.48
CA ASN A 75 -10.40 1.95 0.70
C ASN A 75 -9.46 1.99 1.91
N GLU A 76 -9.86 1.39 3.04
CA GLU A 76 -9.11 1.37 4.30
C GLU A 76 -7.76 0.66 4.17
N ARG A 77 -7.58 -0.24 3.19
CA ARG A 77 -6.35 -1.06 3.05
C ARG A 77 -5.62 -0.91 1.72
N GLU A 78 -6.20 -0.20 0.75
CA GLU A 78 -5.68 -0.16 -0.62
C GLU A 78 -5.49 1.26 -1.14
N GLN A 79 -4.42 1.43 -1.92
CA GLN A 79 -4.10 2.65 -2.67
C GLN A 79 -3.89 2.32 -4.13
N LEU A 80 -4.25 3.27 -4.99
CA LEU A 80 -3.85 3.31 -6.39
C LEU A 80 -2.54 4.09 -6.50
N VAL A 81 -1.60 3.49 -7.23
CA VAL A 81 -0.21 3.92 -7.33
C VAL A 81 0.26 3.76 -8.77
#